data_AF-X6FTI1-F1
#
_entry.id   AF-X6FTI1-F1
#
_cell.length_a   1.000
_cell.length_b   1.000
_cell.length_c   1.000
_cell.angle_alpha   90.00
_cell.angle_beta   90.00
_cell.angle_gamma   90.00
#
_symmetry.space_group_name_H-M   'P 1'
#
loop_
_entity.id
_entity.type
_entity.pdbx_description
1 polymer ?
#
loop_
_entity_poly.entity_id
_entity_poly.type
_entity_poly.pdbx_seq_one_letter_code
_entity_poly.pdbx_strand_id
1 'polypeptide(L)'
;MLREEGVTANHLACLHLGAQKIPRERRRSRARTERVAAFIDAIREAAVAGLKEHDRLLLARERMERVLRGRRSSSKLPVLMDLVLSRPMVSTSMVQAALKVSRQGALDLIGAFSLRELTGRGSFRAWGIV
;
A
#
# COMPACT_ATOMS: atom_id res chain seq x y z
N MET A 1 5.32 -12.41 -21.26
CA MET A 1 4.20 -12.16 -20.30
C MET A 1 4.25 -10.74 -19.74
N LEU A 2 3.33 -9.86 -20.17
CA LEU A 2 3.12 -8.42 -19.82
C LEU A 2 4.36 -7.51 -19.68
N ARG A 3 5.28 -7.80 -18.75
CA ARG A 3 6.58 -7.10 -18.65
C ARG A 3 7.48 -7.39 -19.85
N GLU A 4 7.57 -8.65 -20.27
CA GLU A 4 8.39 -9.04 -21.44
C GLU A 4 7.87 -8.43 -22.74
N GLU A 5 6.56 -8.19 -22.82
CA GLU A 5 5.90 -7.57 -23.97
C GLU A 5 5.88 -6.03 -23.88
N GLY A 6 6.52 -5.44 -22.87
CA GLY A 6 6.56 -3.98 -22.66
C GLY A 6 5.24 -3.33 -22.24
N VAL A 7 4.19 -4.12 -21.99
CA VAL A 7 2.86 -3.64 -21.60
C VAL A 7 2.88 -3.05 -20.18
N THR A 8 3.78 -3.51 -19.31
CA THR A 8 4.00 -2.93 -17.98
C THR A 8 5.47 -2.65 -17.73
N ALA A 9 5.81 -1.38 -17.41
CA ALA A 9 7.19 -0.96 -17.20
C ALA A 9 7.74 -1.32 -15.81
N ASN A 10 6.96 -1.07 -14.75
CA ASN A 10 7.47 -1.14 -13.37
C ASN A 10 6.70 -2.12 -12.46
N HIS A 11 5.37 -2.22 -12.62
CA HIS A 11 4.52 -3.01 -11.73
C HIS A 11 3.68 -4.03 -12.49
N LEU A 12 3.63 -5.27 -11.99
CA LEU A 12 2.66 -6.26 -12.47
C LEU A 12 1.30 -5.91 -11.87
N ALA A 13 0.26 -5.91 -12.71
CA ALA A 13 -1.10 -5.76 -12.23
C ALA A 13 -1.43 -6.87 -11.22
N CYS A 14 -2.06 -6.51 -10.10
CA CYS A 14 -2.55 -7.46 -9.10
C CYS A 14 -3.78 -8.21 -9.62
N LEU A 15 -3.59 -9.08 -10.63
CA LEU A 15 -4.68 -9.79 -11.33
C LEU A 15 -5.59 -10.58 -10.40
N HIS A 16 -5.07 -11.04 -9.26
CA HIS A 16 -5.87 -11.74 -8.25
C HIS A 16 -7.01 -10.85 -7.68
N LEU A 17 -6.77 -9.55 -7.48
CA LEU A 17 -7.79 -8.63 -6.95
C LEU A 17 -8.96 -8.49 -7.93
N GLY A 18 -8.65 -8.37 -9.21
CA GLY A 18 -9.67 -8.33 -10.26
C GLY A 18 -10.38 -9.68 -10.41
N ALA A 19 -9.64 -10.79 -10.43
CA ALA A 19 -10.22 -12.12 -10.57
C ALA A 19 -11.17 -12.52 -9.42
N GLN A 20 -10.94 -12.02 -8.21
CA GLN A 20 -11.85 -12.21 -7.07
C GLN A 20 -13.20 -11.49 -7.26
N LYS A 21 -13.26 -10.43 -8.08
CA LYS A 21 -14.50 -9.73 -8.43
C LYS A 21 -15.30 -10.42 -9.53
N ILE A 22 -14.69 -11.35 -10.27
CA ILE A 22 -15.36 -12.06 -11.36
C ILE A 22 -15.98 -13.37 -10.86
N PRO A 23 -17.29 -13.59 -11.10
CA PRO A 23 -17.97 -14.85 -10.76
C PRO A 23 -17.22 -16.08 -11.27
N ARG A 24 -17.21 -17.14 -10.46
CA ARG A 24 -16.49 -18.37 -10.77
C ARG A 24 -17.03 -19.02 -12.03
N GLU A 25 -18.33 -18.93 -12.25
CA GLU A 25 -19.08 -19.53 -13.36
C GLU A 25 -18.62 -18.92 -14.69
N ARG A 26 -18.42 -17.59 -14.74
CA ARG A 26 -17.89 -16.90 -15.92
C ARG A 26 -16.44 -17.32 -16.20
N ARG A 27 -15.59 -17.34 -15.17
CA ARG A 27 -14.18 -17.76 -15.29
C ARG A 27 -14.03 -19.23 -15.71
N ARG A 28 -14.97 -20.10 -15.36
CA ARG A 28 -14.98 -21.53 -15.69
C ARG A 28 -16.03 -21.91 -16.72
N SER A 29 -16.59 -20.95 -17.46
CA SER A 29 -17.62 -21.19 -18.46
C SER A 29 -17.11 -22.20 -19.50
N ARG A 30 -17.99 -23.05 -20.03
CA ARG A 30 -17.62 -23.96 -21.14
C ARG A 30 -17.34 -23.19 -22.43
N ALA A 31 -17.99 -22.03 -22.61
CA ALA A 31 -17.78 -21.16 -23.76
C ALA A 31 -16.44 -20.43 -23.63
N ARG A 32 -15.57 -20.56 -24.66
CA ARG A 32 -14.26 -19.89 -24.69
C ARG A 32 -14.41 -18.37 -24.64
N THR A 33 -15.32 -17.80 -25.41
CA THR A 33 -15.55 -16.35 -25.48
C THR A 33 -15.90 -15.77 -24.12
N GLU A 34 -16.75 -16.46 -23.36
CA GLU A 34 -17.11 -16.05 -22.00
C GLU A 34 -15.92 -16.06 -21.05
N ARG A 35 -15.05 -17.09 -21.13
CA ARG A 35 -13.83 -17.13 -20.32
C ARG A 35 -12.85 -16.00 -20.68
N VAL A 36 -12.73 -15.66 -21.96
CA VAL A 36 -11.88 -14.56 -22.43
C VAL A 36 -12.42 -13.22 -21.93
N ALA A 37 -13.73 -12.98 -22.09
CA ALA A 37 -14.37 -11.77 -21.57
C ALA A 37 -14.19 -11.64 -20.06
N ALA A 38 -14.38 -12.73 -19.30
CA ALA A 38 -14.13 -12.78 -17.86
C ALA A 38 -12.68 -12.42 -17.46
N PHE A 39 -11.70 -12.77 -18.29
CA PHE A 39 -10.29 -12.42 -18.05
C PHE A 39 -10.00 -10.95 -18.34
N ILE A 40 -10.58 -10.39 -19.40
CA ILE A 40 -10.49 -8.95 -19.72
C ILE A 40 -11.15 -8.12 -18.61
N ASP A 41 -12.34 -8.54 -18.15
CA ASP A 41 -13.03 -7.91 -17.02
C ASP A 41 -12.17 -7.95 -15.75
N ALA A 42 -11.50 -9.09 -15.47
CA ALA A 42 -10.60 -9.19 -14.33
C ALA A 42 -9.40 -8.22 -14.44
N ILE A 43 -8.82 -8.04 -15.63
CA ILE A 43 -7.75 -7.06 -15.85
C ILE A 43 -8.26 -5.64 -15.57
N ARG A 44 -9.45 -5.30 -16.08
CA ARG A 44 -10.09 -4.00 -15.82
C ARG A 44 -10.31 -3.76 -14.34
N GLU A 45 -10.89 -4.71 -13.61
CA GLU A 45 -11.12 -4.58 -12.18
C GLU A 45 -9.82 -4.48 -11.37
N ALA A 46 -8.77 -5.21 -11.77
CA ALA A 46 -7.45 -5.08 -11.16
C ALA A 46 -6.85 -3.68 -11.38
N ALA A 47 -7.00 -3.10 -12.58
CA ALA A 47 -6.54 -1.75 -12.88
C ALA A 47 -7.29 -0.69 -12.05
N VAL A 48 -8.62 -0.79 -11.96
CA VAL A 48 -9.45 0.11 -11.14
C VAL A 48 -9.06 0.03 -9.66
N ALA A 49 -8.85 -1.17 -9.12
CA ALA A 49 -8.39 -1.35 -7.75
C ALA A 49 -7.00 -0.74 -7.51
N GLY A 50 -6.08 -0.92 -8.46
CA GLY A 50 -4.74 -0.34 -8.40
C GLY A 50 -4.75 1.19 -8.40
N LEU A 51 -5.55 1.81 -9.27
CA LEU A 51 -5.69 3.28 -9.32
C LEU A 51 -6.22 3.84 -8.00
N LYS A 52 -7.25 3.20 -7.42
CA LYS A 52 -7.78 3.62 -6.11
C LYS A 52 -6.74 3.55 -4.99
N GLU A 53 -5.94 2.49 -4.96
CA GLU A 53 -4.87 2.37 -3.97
C GLU A 53 -3.75 3.39 -4.20
N HIS A 54 -3.39 3.64 -5.46
CA HIS A 54 -2.43 4.67 -5.81
C HIS A 54 -2.88 6.06 -5.35
N ASP A 55 -4.13 6.44 -5.63
CA ASP A 55 -4.69 7.74 -5.21
C ASP A 55 -4.72 7.86 -3.68
N ARG A 56 -5.08 6.78 -2.99
CA ARG A 56 -5.05 6.71 -1.52
C ARG A 56 -3.65 6.93 -0.96
N LEU A 57 -2.63 6.30 -1.55
CA LEU A 57 -1.23 6.47 -1.14
C LEU A 57 -0.71 7.88 -1.45
N LEU A 58 -1.09 8.47 -2.58
CA LEU A 58 -0.76 9.86 -2.92
C LEU A 58 -1.37 10.85 -1.91
N LEU A 59 -2.63 10.69 -1.55
CA LEU A 59 -3.29 11.52 -0.53
C LEU A 59 -2.61 11.39 0.84
N ALA A 60 -2.20 10.17 1.22
CA ALA A 60 -1.47 9.94 2.45
C ALA A 60 -0.08 10.61 2.43
N ARG A 61 0.65 10.51 1.32
CA ARG A 61 1.93 11.19 1.10
C ARG A 61 1.76 12.70 1.25
N GLU A 62 0.79 13.30 0.58
CA GLU A 62 0.55 14.75 0.65
C GLU A 62 0.24 15.21 2.09
N ARG A 63 -0.57 14.45 2.84
CA ARG A 63 -0.85 14.72 4.26
C ARG A 63 0.42 14.68 5.11
N MET A 64 1.27 13.66 4.92
CA MET A 64 2.55 13.54 5.65
C MET A 64 3.52 14.66 5.27
N GLU A 65 3.60 15.06 3.99
CA GLU A 65 4.42 16.19 3.56
C GLU A 65 3.99 17.51 4.20
N ARG A 66 2.70 17.73 4.43
CA ARG A 66 2.23 18.91 5.18
C ARG A 66 2.74 18.90 6.62
N VAL A 67 2.81 17.74 7.28
CA VAL A 67 3.38 17.60 8.64
C VAL A 67 4.88 17.89 8.68
N LEU A 68 5.59 17.64 7.57
CA LEU A 68 7.03 17.94 7.45
C LEU A 68 7.31 19.43 7.34
N ARG A 69 6.38 20.24 6.82
CA ARG A 69 6.55 21.70 6.71
C ARG A 69 6.71 22.32 8.10
N GLY A 70 7.82 23.03 8.33
CA GLY A 70 8.15 23.63 9.62
C GLY A 70 8.84 22.69 10.62
N ARG A 71 9.17 21.45 10.23
CA ARG A 71 10.02 20.57 11.04
C ARG A 71 11.50 20.86 10.78
N ARG A 72 12.32 20.57 11.79
CA ARG A 72 13.78 20.74 11.70
C ARG A 72 14.36 19.85 10.61
N SER A 73 15.39 20.32 9.92
CA SER A 73 16.11 19.55 8.88
C SER A 73 16.76 18.27 9.41
N SER A 74 17.10 18.22 10.71
CA SER A 74 17.65 17.03 11.38
C SER A 74 16.62 15.98 11.78
N SER A 75 15.33 16.19 11.48
CA SER A 75 14.27 15.24 11.81
C SER A 75 14.37 13.95 11.00
N LYS A 76 14.11 12.81 11.65
CA LYS A 76 13.98 11.50 10.98
C LYS A 76 12.59 11.25 10.39
N LEU A 77 11.67 12.23 10.46
CA LEU A 77 10.31 12.11 9.91
C LEU A 77 10.26 11.87 8.39
N PRO A 78 11.11 12.49 7.54
CA PRO A 78 11.11 12.17 6.10
C PRO A 78 11.42 10.69 5.85
N VAL A 79 12.40 10.13 6.57
CA VAL A 79 12.76 8.72 6.47
C VAL A 79 11.63 7.81 6.97
N LEU A 80 10.90 8.22 8.01
CA LEU A 80 9.70 7.49 8.44
C LEU A 80 8.59 7.53 7.39
N MET A 81 8.37 8.67 6.72
CA MET A 81 7.39 8.79 5.64
C MET A 81 7.70 7.81 4.51
N ASP A 82 8.95 7.75 4.07
CA ASP A 82 9.38 6.81 3.03
C ASP A 82 9.20 5.35 3.49
N LEU A 83 9.52 5.05 4.74
CA LEU A 83 9.32 3.73 5.33
C LEU A 83 7.84 3.32 5.31
N VAL A 84 6.94 4.22 5.72
CA VAL A 84 5.49 4.01 5.75
C VAL A 84 4.92 3.86 4.34
N LEU A 85 5.36 4.65 3.36
CA LEU A 85 4.89 4.52 1.98
C LEU A 85 5.42 3.26 1.29
N SER A 86 6.59 2.76 1.69
CA SER A 86 7.19 1.54 1.13
C SER A 86 6.54 0.24 1.60
N ARG A 87 5.77 0.28 2.70
CA ARG A 87 5.28 -0.92 3.39
C ARG A 87 3.82 -0.78 3.81
N PRO A 88 2.98 -1.80 3.60
CA PRO A 88 1.55 -1.73 3.98
C PRO A 88 1.32 -1.61 5.49
N MET A 89 2.30 -2.00 6.30
CA MET A 89 2.30 -1.82 7.75
C MET A 89 3.71 -1.58 8.28
N VAL A 90 3.82 -0.79 9.33
CA VAL A 90 5.07 -0.57 10.07
C VAL A 90 4.84 -0.82 11.56
N SER A 91 5.73 -1.56 12.22
CA SER A 91 5.71 -1.73 13.67
C SER A 91 6.69 -0.79 14.36
N THR A 92 6.58 -0.64 15.69
CA THR A 92 7.56 0.13 16.47
C THR A 92 8.97 -0.43 16.30
N SER A 93 9.12 -1.75 16.32
CA SER A 93 10.42 -2.41 16.14
C SER A 93 11.02 -2.17 14.75
N MET A 94 10.20 -2.13 13.70
CA MET A 94 10.64 -1.77 12.36
C MET A 94 11.17 -0.34 12.31
N VAL A 95 10.46 0.60 12.93
CA VAL A 95 10.89 2.01 12.98
C VAL A 95 12.18 2.16 13.79
N GLN A 96 12.30 1.49 14.94
CA GLN A 96 13.53 1.50 15.74
C GLN A 96 14.73 0.99 14.93
N ALA A 97 14.57 -0.13 14.22
CA ALA A 97 15.63 -0.72 13.42
C ALA A 97 16.03 0.17 12.23
N ALA A 98 15.03 0.68 11.50
CA ALA A 98 15.27 1.48 10.30
C ALA A 98 15.84 2.87 10.63
N LEU A 99 15.33 3.53 11.67
CA LEU A 99 15.70 4.90 12.00
C LEU A 99 16.76 4.98 13.11
N LYS A 100 17.17 3.86 13.73
CA LYS A 100 18.10 3.82 14.86
C LYS A 100 17.67 4.80 15.98
N VAL A 101 16.46 4.60 16.49
CA VAL A 101 15.86 5.40 17.56
C VAL A 101 15.42 4.52 18.72
N SER A 102 15.26 5.13 19.90
CA SER A 102 14.66 4.44 21.04
C SER A 102 13.20 4.07 20.75
N ARG A 103 12.63 3.14 21.54
CA ARG A 103 11.22 2.75 21.41
C ARG A 103 10.29 3.96 21.56
N GLN A 104 10.56 4.82 22.54
CA GLN A 104 9.78 6.05 22.75
C GLN A 104 9.93 7.01 21.57
N GLY A 105 11.15 7.22 21.07
CA GLY A 105 11.38 8.07 19.90
C GLY A 105 10.68 7.56 18.64
N ALA A 106 10.58 6.23 18.45
CA ALA A 106 9.77 5.65 17.37
C ALA A 106 8.28 5.96 17.54
N LEU A 107 7.73 5.81 18.74
CA LEU A 107 6.32 6.11 19.03
C LEU A 107 6.00 7.60 18.85
N ASP A 108 6.90 8.50 19.28
CA ASP A 108 6.74 9.95 19.13
C ASP A 108 6.74 10.35 17.64
N LEU A 109 7.64 9.75 16.84
CA LEU A 109 7.69 9.99 15.39
C LEU A 109 6.44 9.44 14.69
N ILE A 110 5.97 8.25 15.06
CA ILE A 110 4.73 7.67 14.52
C ILE A 110 3.53 8.56 14.87
N GLY A 111 3.47 9.07 16.10
CA GLY A 111 2.40 9.97 16.56
C GLY A 111 2.36 11.32 15.85
N ALA A 112 3.43 11.72 15.16
CA ALA A 112 3.42 12.91 14.32
C ALA A 112 2.57 12.72 13.05
N PHE A 113 2.38 11.48 12.59
CA PHE A 113 1.53 11.15 11.45
C PHE A 113 0.18 10.62 11.91
N SER A 114 -0.88 10.91 11.14
CA SER A 114 -2.23 10.38 11.37
C SER A 114 -2.37 8.94 10.88
N LEU A 115 -1.50 8.04 11.33
CA LEU A 115 -1.55 6.62 10.97
C LEU A 115 -2.54 5.87 11.87
N ARG A 116 -3.28 4.93 11.30
CA ARG A 116 -4.19 4.09 12.07
C ARG A 116 -3.41 2.93 12.66
N GLU A 117 -3.58 2.70 13.95
CA GLU A 117 -3.15 1.45 14.57
C GLU A 117 -4.02 0.30 14.05
N LEU A 118 -3.37 -0.68 13.42
CA LEU A 118 -4.02 -1.85 12.82
C LEU A 118 -4.20 -2.99 13.83
N THR A 119 -3.40 -2.98 14.89
CA THR A 119 -3.37 -4.02 15.92
C THR A 119 -4.12 -3.56 17.16
N GLY A 120 -5.18 -4.26 17.56
CA GLY A 120 -5.92 -3.97 18.80
C GLY A 120 -5.44 -4.74 20.03
N ARG A 121 -4.23 -5.33 20.02
CA ARG A 121 -3.79 -6.32 21.02
C ARG A 121 -2.46 -5.93 21.69
N GLY A 122 -2.53 -5.22 22.81
CA GLY A 122 -1.49 -5.19 23.84
C GLY A 122 -0.09 -4.73 23.38
N SER A 123 0.91 -5.59 23.58
CA SER A 123 2.35 -5.24 23.54
C SER A 123 2.93 -5.00 22.14
N PHE A 124 2.31 -5.54 21.09
CA PHE A 124 2.72 -5.34 19.69
C PHE A 124 1.78 -4.37 19.00
N ARG A 125 2.35 -3.26 18.53
CA ARG A 125 1.62 -2.20 17.82
C ARG A 125 2.17 -2.06 16.40
N ALA A 126 1.27 -2.07 15.43
CA ALA A 126 1.57 -1.78 14.04
C ALA A 126 0.59 -0.75 13.48
N TRP A 127 1.09 0.10 12.60
CA TRP A 127 0.37 1.19 11.98
C TRP A 127 0.37 1.05 10.47
N GLY A 128 -0.68 1.56 9.84
CA GLY A 128 -0.78 1.62 8.39
C GLY A 128 -1.58 2.83 7.94
N ILE A 129 -1.47 3.09 6.64
CA ILE A 129 -2.33 4.04 5.92
C ILE A 129 -3.71 3.38 5.78
N VAL A 130 -4.79 4.12 6.05
CA VAL A 130 -6.19 3.69 5.90
C VAL A 130 -6.92 4.60 4.95
#